data_AF-A0A016UJC5-F1
#
_entry.id   AF-A0A016UJC5-F1
#
_cell.length_a   1.000
_cell.length_b   1.000
_cell.length_c   1.000
_cell.angle_alpha   90.00
_cell.angle_beta   90.00
_cell.angle_gamma   90.00
#
_symmetry.space_group_name_H-M   'P 1'
#
loop_
_entity.id
_entity.type
_entity.pdbx_description
1 polymer ?
#
loop_
_entity_poly.entity_id
_entity_poly.type
_entity_poly.pdbx_seq_one_letter_code
_entity_poly.pdbx_strand_id
1 'polypeptide(L)'
;MAQLKVNSCSRFFSKFHVKSFHHYRATSDVDLCEVFLSLKKMSVSAIDFQLRTLPADLLPKFFKMLTEVLKTRKDFDLVQAYLATAMKIHRSTLWRKEGDEKGADELTSVLEELSLEEERIWSQYDQVIVENAAVTQWVKNALI
;
A
#
# COMPACT_ATOMS: atom_id res chain seq x y z
N MET A 1 -33.81 14.59 -17.28
CA MET A 1 -33.42 13.90 -16.04
C MET A 1 -31.95 13.40 -16.02
N ALA A 2 -31.00 14.04 -16.72
CA ALA A 2 -29.59 13.58 -16.77
C ALA A 2 -28.60 14.43 -15.94
N GLN A 3 -29.01 15.63 -15.49
CA GLN A 3 -28.14 16.60 -14.78
C GLN A 3 -27.96 16.29 -13.27
N LEU A 4 -28.82 15.46 -12.67
CA LEU A 4 -28.77 15.16 -11.23
C LEU A 4 -27.73 14.08 -10.86
N LYS A 5 -27.28 13.25 -11.81
CA LYS A 5 -26.31 12.16 -11.53
C LYS A 5 -24.86 12.65 -11.47
N VAL A 6 -24.52 13.70 -12.22
CA VAL A 6 -23.16 14.28 -12.28
C VAL A 6 -22.82 15.03 -10.99
N ASN A 7 -23.80 15.71 -10.39
CA ASN A 7 -23.62 16.51 -9.17
C ASN A 7 -23.42 15.66 -7.90
N SER A 8 -23.96 14.44 -7.86
CA SER A 8 -23.70 13.50 -6.76
C SER A 8 -22.29 12.92 -6.83
N CYS A 9 -21.80 12.67 -8.04
CA CYS A 9 -20.44 12.20 -8.27
C CYS A 9 -19.42 13.26 -7.84
N SER A 10 -19.57 14.51 -8.31
CA SER A 10 -18.65 15.61 -7.98
C SER A 10 -18.64 15.97 -6.49
N ARG A 11 -19.78 15.92 -5.80
CA ARG A 11 -19.84 16.11 -4.33
C ARG A 11 -19.20 14.96 -3.55
N PHE A 12 -19.33 13.72 -4.03
CA PHE A 12 -18.65 12.57 -3.43
C PHE A 12 -17.13 12.71 -3.58
N PHE A 13 -16.65 13.05 -4.79
CA PHE A 13 -15.24 13.29 -5.08
C PHE A 13 -14.65 14.45 -4.26
N SER A 14 -15.37 15.57 -4.11
CA SER A 14 -14.91 16.72 -3.33
C SER A 14 -14.85 16.43 -1.82
N LYS A 15 -15.82 15.68 -1.26
CA LYS A 15 -15.74 15.19 0.14
C LYS A 15 -14.62 14.17 0.35
N PHE A 16 -14.30 13.35 -0.64
CA PHE A 16 -13.18 12.40 -0.60
C PHE A 16 -11.82 13.11 -0.54
N HIS A 17 -11.64 14.16 -1.35
CA HIS A 17 -10.39 14.93 -1.39
C HIS A 17 -10.06 15.59 -0.03
N VAL A 18 -11.06 16.14 0.66
CA VAL A 18 -10.88 16.82 1.96
C VAL A 18 -10.63 15.83 3.12
N LYS A 19 -11.24 14.64 3.09
CA LYS A 19 -10.97 13.59 4.10
C LYS A 19 -9.60 12.89 3.88
N SER A 20 -9.17 12.74 2.63
CA SER A 20 -7.93 12.03 2.29
C SER A 20 -6.68 12.79 2.75
N PHE A 21 -6.65 14.12 2.60
CA PHE A 21 -5.52 14.95 3.05
C PHE A 21 -5.32 14.98 4.58
N HIS A 22 -6.39 14.80 5.37
CA HIS A 22 -6.27 14.73 6.83
C HIS A 22 -5.78 13.37 7.35
N HIS A 23 -5.90 12.29 6.57
CA HIS A 23 -5.47 10.95 6.96
C HIS A 23 -3.94 10.78 6.93
N TYR A 24 -3.25 11.44 6.01
CA TYR A 24 -1.78 11.41 5.90
C TYR A 24 -1.04 12.35 6.88
N ARG A 25 -1.77 12.92 7.84
CA ARG A 25 -1.21 13.74 8.92
C ARG A 25 -0.81 12.91 10.14
N ALA A 26 -1.05 11.60 10.09
CA ALA A 26 -0.60 10.61 11.08
C ALA A 26 0.91 10.74 11.31
N THR A 27 1.30 10.86 12.59
CA THR A 27 2.71 11.01 13.02
C THR A 27 3.17 9.78 13.82
N SER A 28 2.26 8.86 14.18
CA SER A 28 2.54 7.63 14.92
C SER A 28 2.19 6.37 14.11
N ASP A 29 2.90 5.27 14.36
CA ASP A 29 2.76 4.01 13.62
C ASP A 29 1.37 3.37 13.78
N VAL A 30 0.72 3.59 14.92
CA VAL A 30 -0.64 3.11 15.21
C VAL A 30 -1.67 3.84 14.33
N ASP A 31 -1.50 5.15 14.13
CA ASP A 31 -2.38 5.95 13.27
C ASP A 31 -2.29 5.50 11.81
N LEU A 32 -1.10 5.09 11.35
CA LEU A 32 -0.89 4.60 9.98
C LEU A 32 -1.67 3.30 9.71
N CYS A 33 -1.76 2.41 10.70
CA CYS A 33 -2.55 1.19 10.57
C CYS A 33 -4.06 1.49 10.50
N GLU A 34 -4.56 2.47 11.26
CA GLU A 34 -5.97 2.90 11.17
C GLU A 34 -6.30 3.54 9.82
N VAL A 35 -5.37 4.33 9.28
CA VAL A 35 -5.46 4.91 7.93
C VAL A 35 -5.57 3.80 6.87
N PHE A 36 -4.78 2.73 7.00
CA PHE A 36 -4.88 1.58 6.10
C PHE A 36 -6.23 0.85 6.23
N LEU A 37 -6.74 0.68 7.45
CA LEU A 37 -8.05 0.05 7.68
C LEU A 37 -9.20 0.86 7.08
N SER A 38 -9.10 2.19 7.08
CA SER A 38 -10.11 3.03 6.43
C SER A 38 -10.02 2.96 4.91
N LEU A 39 -8.80 2.91 4.36
CA LEU A 39 -8.54 2.72 2.93
C LEU A 39 -9.09 1.38 2.44
N LYS A 40 -8.86 0.30 3.19
CA LYS A 40 -9.36 -1.05 2.90
C LYS A 40 -10.89 -1.14 2.86
N LYS A 41 -11.60 -0.30 3.63
CA LYS A 41 -13.07 -0.25 3.64
C LYS A 41 -13.67 0.44 2.41
N MET A 42 -12.84 1.07 1.56
CA MET A 42 -13.30 1.74 0.35
C MET A 42 -13.52 0.75 -0.80
N SER A 43 -14.28 1.17 -1.82
CA SER A 43 -14.42 0.36 -3.04
C SER A 43 -13.11 0.33 -3.84
N VAL A 44 -12.91 -0.73 -4.62
CA VAL A 44 -11.72 -0.90 -5.47
C VAL A 44 -11.48 0.32 -6.37
N SER A 45 -12.55 0.88 -6.96
CA SER A 45 -12.46 2.09 -7.79
C SER A 45 -12.08 3.34 -7.00
N ALA A 46 -12.53 3.46 -5.74
CA ALA A 46 -12.16 4.57 -4.88
C ALA A 46 -10.68 4.49 -4.48
N ILE A 47 -10.17 3.28 -4.20
CA ILE A 47 -8.75 3.07 -3.90
C ILE A 47 -7.87 3.41 -5.11
N ASP A 48 -8.22 2.94 -6.31
CA ASP A 48 -7.48 3.27 -7.53
C ASP A 48 -7.42 4.79 -7.76
N PHE A 49 -8.54 5.49 -7.54
CA PHE A 49 -8.58 6.95 -7.62
C PHE A 49 -7.67 7.62 -6.57
N GLN A 50 -7.69 7.15 -5.32
CA GLN A 50 -6.83 7.67 -4.26
C GLN A 50 -5.34 7.49 -4.59
N LEU A 51 -4.97 6.30 -5.09
CA LEU A 51 -3.59 6.03 -5.50
C LEU A 51 -3.17 6.93 -6.66
N ARG A 52 -4.06 7.21 -7.63
CA ARG A 52 -3.76 8.09 -8.77
C ARG A 52 -3.66 9.57 -8.43
N THR A 53 -4.40 10.01 -7.42
CA THR A 53 -4.47 11.43 -7.02
C THR A 53 -3.54 11.77 -5.87
N LEU A 54 -2.78 10.80 -5.36
CA LEU A 54 -1.82 11.00 -4.30
C LEU A 54 -0.71 11.97 -4.76
N PRO A 55 -0.47 13.08 -4.04
CA PRO A 55 0.61 14.01 -4.35
C PRO A 55 1.97 13.39 -4.01
N ALA A 56 3.01 13.83 -4.74
CA ALA A 56 4.38 13.35 -4.58
C ALA A 56 4.89 13.46 -3.14
N ASP A 57 4.55 14.54 -2.45
CA ASP A 57 5.00 14.84 -1.09
C ASP A 57 4.47 13.86 -0.04
N LEU A 58 3.40 13.12 -0.36
CA LEU A 58 2.80 12.12 0.53
C LEU A 58 3.23 10.69 0.20
N LEU A 59 4.00 10.48 -0.87
CA LEU A 59 4.52 9.16 -1.25
C LEU A 59 5.38 8.51 -0.16
N PRO A 60 6.36 9.21 0.47
CA PRO A 60 7.16 8.60 1.53
C PRO A 60 6.29 8.12 2.70
N LYS A 61 5.28 8.92 3.08
CA LYS A 61 4.33 8.54 4.13
C LYS A 61 3.45 7.35 3.76
N PHE A 62 3.06 7.24 2.49
CA PHE A 62 2.30 6.09 2.00
C PHE A 62 3.12 4.81 2.05
N PHE A 63 4.37 4.84 1.58
CA PHE A 63 5.24 3.67 1.67
C PHE A 63 5.53 3.31 3.13
N LYS A 64 5.76 4.30 4.01
CA LYS A 64 5.91 4.05 5.44
C LYS A 64 4.68 3.38 6.07
N MET A 65 3.48 3.80 5.69
CA MET A 65 2.24 3.12 6.10
C MET A 65 2.20 1.67 5.64
N LEU A 66 2.60 1.38 4.38
CA LEU A 66 2.66 0.01 3.88
C LEU A 66 3.70 -0.82 4.65
N THR A 67 4.86 -0.25 4.98
CA THR A 67 5.89 -0.90 5.81
C THR A 67 5.35 -1.28 7.19
N GLU A 68 4.63 -0.38 7.87
CA GLU A 68 4.03 -0.68 9.17
C GLU A 68 2.96 -1.77 9.08
N VAL A 69 2.14 -1.78 8.02
CA VAL A 69 1.16 -2.85 7.80
C VAL A 69 1.85 -4.18 7.49
N LEU A 70 2.93 -4.18 6.70
CA LEU A 70 3.72 -5.38 6.42
C LEU A 70 4.30 -5.99 7.70
N LYS A 71 4.79 -5.18 8.64
CA LYS A 71 5.27 -5.63 9.95
C LYS A 71 4.19 -6.39 10.75
N THR A 72 2.91 -6.09 10.56
CA THR A 72 1.80 -6.81 11.21
C THR A 72 1.54 -8.21 10.63
N ARG A 73 2.17 -8.57 9.51
CA ARG A 73 1.99 -9.84 8.77
C ARG A 73 0.54 -10.13 8.36
N LYS A 74 -0.27 -9.09 8.20
CA LYS A 74 -1.66 -9.19 7.75
C LYS A 74 -1.81 -8.52 6.40
N ASP A 75 -2.79 -8.99 5.63
CA ASP A 75 -3.16 -8.40 4.35
C ASP A 75 -1.98 -8.27 3.36
N PHE A 76 -1.01 -9.20 3.41
CA PHE A 76 0.20 -9.17 2.61
C PHE A 76 -0.09 -8.99 1.11
N ASP A 77 -0.97 -9.83 0.54
CA ASP A 77 -1.37 -9.75 -0.87
C ASP A 77 -1.98 -8.39 -1.24
N LEU A 78 -2.71 -7.77 -0.31
CA LEU A 78 -3.33 -6.47 -0.52
C LEU A 78 -2.28 -5.34 -0.52
N VAL A 79 -1.32 -5.41 0.40
CA VAL A 79 -0.20 -4.46 0.44
C VAL A 79 0.65 -4.59 -0.84
N GLN A 80 0.96 -5.81 -1.28
CA GLN A 80 1.65 -6.07 -2.54
C GLN A 80 0.92 -5.43 -3.74
N ALA A 81 -0.40 -5.60 -3.82
CA ALA A 81 -1.22 -5.02 -4.88
C ALA A 81 -1.22 -3.48 -4.87
N TYR A 82 -1.29 -2.87 -3.68
CA TYR A 82 -1.23 -1.41 -3.54
C TYR A 82 0.15 -0.86 -3.87
N LEU A 83 1.22 -1.53 -3.41
CA LEU A 83 2.59 -1.17 -3.72
C LEU A 83 2.85 -1.19 -5.24
N ALA A 84 2.51 -2.29 -5.90
CA ALA A 84 2.70 -2.43 -7.34
C ALA A 84 1.91 -1.36 -8.13
N THR A 85 0.69 -1.06 -7.69
CA THR A 85 -0.15 -0.03 -8.31
C THR A 85 0.43 1.36 -8.09
N ALA A 86 0.88 1.69 -6.88
CA ALA A 86 1.49 2.98 -6.57
C ALA A 86 2.80 3.20 -7.32
N MET A 87 3.69 2.20 -7.36
CA MET A 87 4.94 2.27 -8.12
C MET A 87 4.68 2.46 -9.61
N LYS A 88 3.66 1.79 -10.16
CA LYS A 88 3.27 1.92 -11.56
C LYS A 88 2.76 3.32 -11.89
N ILE A 89 1.91 3.89 -11.02
CA ILE A 89 1.32 5.22 -11.25
C ILE A 89 2.36 6.33 -11.06
N HIS A 90 3.16 6.25 -9.99
CA HIS A 90 4.10 7.31 -9.60
C HIS A 90 5.52 7.11 -10.12
N ARG A 91 5.72 6.19 -11.08
CA ARG A 91 7.05 5.87 -11.66
C ARG A 91 7.86 7.10 -12.07
N SER A 92 7.24 8.06 -12.74
CA SER A 92 7.93 9.28 -13.20
C SER A 92 8.33 10.22 -12.06
N THR A 93 7.64 10.14 -10.92
CA THR A 93 7.94 10.90 -9.71
C THR A 93 9.06 10.22 -8.92
N LEU A 94 9.01 8.89 -8.78
CA LEU A 94 10.02 8.09 -8.06
C LEU A 94 11.41 8.18 -8.70
N TRP A 95 11.49 8.25 -10.04
CA TRP A 95 12.77 8.30 -10.77
C TRP A 95 13.26 9.73 -11.09
N ARG A 96 12.54 10.78 -10.67
CA ARG A 96 12.95 12.16 -10.96
C ARG A 96 14.07 12.58 -10.01
N LYS A 97 15.30 12.66 -10.53
CA LYS A 97 16.52 13.06 -9.80
C LYS A 97 16.68 14.58 -9.58
N GLU A 98 15.67 15.39 -9.87
CA GLU A 98 15.89 16.84 -10.02
C GLU A 98 15.70 17.61 -8.71
N GLY A 99 16.81 17.87 -8.02
CA GLY A 99 17.09 19.15 -7.39
C GLY A 99 16.79 19.33 -5.90
N ASP A 100 16.05 18.42 -5.26
CA ASP A 100 15.75 18.49 -3.81
C ASP A 100 16.38 17.30 -3.08
N GLU A 101 17.69 17.42 -2.78
CA GLU A 101 18.52 16.35 -2.20
C GLU A 101 17.96 15.78 -0.89
N LYS A 102 17.16 16.56 -0.13
CA LYS A 102 16.57 16.08 1.14
C LYS A 102 15.34 15.19 0.98
N GLY A 103 14.43 15.52 0.06
CA GLY A 103 13.19 14.76 -0.13
C GLY A 103 13.40 13.44 -0.89
N ALA A 104 14.36 13.43 -1.80
CA ALA A 104 14.76 12.21 -2.52
C ALA A 104 15.41 11.17 -1.57
N ASP A 105 16.15 11.64 -0.57
CA ASP A 105 16.83 10.78 0.41
C ASP A 105 15.83 10.10 1.36
N GLU A 106 14.82 10.84 1.86
CA GLU A 106 13.77 10.28 2.72
C GLU A 106 12.95 9.20 1.98
N LEU A 107 12.54 9.47 0.74
CA LEU A 107 11.81 8.50 -0.07
C LEU A 107 12.62 7.24 -0.35
N THR A 108 13.91 7.40 -0.66
CA THR A 108 14.82 6.28 -0.93
C THR A 108 14.99 5.43 0.32
N SER A 109 15.21 6.04 1.49
CA SER A 109 15.34 5.33 2.77
C SER A 109 14.08 4.55 3.13
N VAL A 110 12.89 5.12 2.92
CA VAL A 110 11.62 4.41 3.18
C VAL A 110 11.42 3.23 2.23
N LEU A 111 11.79 3.38 0.95
CA LEU A 111 11.72 2.29 -0.03
C LEU A 111 12.71 1.16 0.29
N GLU A 112 13.91 1.48 0.76
CA GLU A 112 14.89 0.50 1.22
C GLU A 112 14.37 -0.27 2.46
N GLU A 113 13.82 0.43 3.46
CA GLU A 113 13.21 -0.22 4.63
C GLU A 113 12.06 -1.15 4.21
N LEU A 114 11.20 -0.69 3.30
CA LEU A 114 10.10 -1.49 2.76
C LEU A 114 10.61 -2.76 2.07
N SER A 115 11.65 -2.63 1.23
CA SER A 115 12.25 -3.76 0.51
C SER A 115 12.82 -4.80 1.48
N LEU A 116 13.52 -4.36 2.53
CA LEU A 116 14.08 -5.27 3.54
C LEU A 116 12.99 -6.03 4.31
N GLU A 117 11.90 -5.34 4.67
CA GLU A 117 10.77 -5.98 5.34
C GLU A 117 10.02 -6.96 4.42
N GLU A 118 9.88 -6.64 3.13
CA GLU A 118 9.33 -7.57 2.14
C GLU A 118 10.16 -8.84 2.01
N GLU A 119 11.47 -8.72 1.83
CA GLU A 119 12.38 -9.87 1.71
C GLU A 119 12.31 -10.77 2.95
N ARG A 120 12.27 -10.15 4.14
CA ARG A 120 12.14 -10.87 5.42
C ARG A 120 10.83 -11.66 5.51
N ILE A 121 9.71 -11.08 5.09
CA ILE A 121 8.40 -11.74 5.11
C ILE A 121 8.35 -12.85 4.05
N TRP A 122 8.85 -12.60 2.84
CA TRP A 122 8.92 -13.58 1.77
C TRP A 122 9.74 -14.81 2.16
N SER A 123 10.91 -14.62 2.78
CA SER A 123 11.75 -15.73 3.24
C SER A 123 11.00 -16.66 4.21
N GLN A 124 10.22 -16.09 5.13
CA GLN A 124 9.45 -16.88 6.09
C GLN A 124 8.23 -17.54 5.46
N TYR A 125 7.57 -16.85 4.53
CA TYR A 125 6.43 -17.38 3.81
C TYR A 125 6.81 -18.57 2.93
N ASP A 126 7.94 -18.46 2.21
CA ASP A 126 8.51 -19.51 1.38
C ASP A 126 8.85 -20.75 2.21
N GLN A 127 9.52 -20.57 3.36
CA GLN A 127 9.82 -21.67 4.28
C GLN A 127 8.56 -22.43 4.71
N VAL A 128 7.52 -21.71 5.18
CA VAL A 128 6.27 -22.32 5.65
C VAL A 128 5.53 -23.04 4.52
N ILE A 129 5.54 -22.49 3.30
CA ILE A 129 4.94 -23.15 2.13
C ILE A 129 5.66 -24.46 1.82
N VAL A 130 7.00 -24.45 1.80
CA VAL A 130 7.80 -25.63 1.50
C VAL A 130 7.57 -26.73 2.54
N GLU A 131 7.56 -26.38 3.82
CA GLU A 131 7.28 -27.31 4.92
C GLU A 131 5.87 -27.91 4.82
N ASN A 132 4.84 -27.07 4.61
CA ASN A 132 3.47 -27.52 4.46
C ASN A 132 3.27 -28.40 3.21
N ALA A 133 3.94 -28.07 2.10
CA ALA A 133 3.93 -28.88 0.89
C ALA A 133 4.58 -30.25 1.12
N ALA A 134 5.69 -30.30 1.85
CA ALA A 134 6.38 -31.54 2.20
C ALA A 134 5.51 -32.45 3.08
N VAL A 135 4.85 -31.89 4.11
CA VAL A 135 3.91 -32.64 4.96
C VAL A 135 2.73 -33.15 4.15
N THR A 136 2.14 -32.31 3.28
CA THR A 136 1.02 -32.71 2.41
C THR A 136 1.43 -33.85 1.48
N GLN A 137 2.62 -33.78 0.91
CA GLN A 137 3.16 -34.81 0.04
C GLN A 137 3.43 -36.11 0.82
N TRP A 138 3.95 -36.01 2.04
CA TRP A 138 4.14 -37.17 2.91
C TRP A 138 2.81 -37.85 3.26
N VAL A 139 1.79 -37.08 3.70
CA VAL A 139 0.45 -37.61 3.98
C VAL A 139 -0.15 -38.28 2.75
N LYS A 140 -0.04 -37.64 1.58
CA LYS A 140 -0.51 -38.21 0.32
C LYS A 140 0.16 -39.56 0.02
N ASN A 141 1.47 -39.67 0.21
CA ASN A 141 2.22 -40.89 -0.03
C ASN A 141 1.98 -41.98 1.03
N ALA A 142 1.48 -41.63 2.22
CA ALA A 142 1.16 -42.58 3.28
C ALA A 142 -0.27 -43.14 3.19
N LEU A 143 -1.16 -42.45 2.47
CA LEU A 143 -2.57 -42.84 2.25
C LEU A 143 -2.79 -43.60 0.93
N ILE A 144 -1.79 -43.64 0.06
CA ILE A 144 -1.72 -44.47 -1.16
C ILE A 144 -0.83 -45.67 -0.85
#